data_AF-A0A7C6H3W4-F1
#
_entry.id   AF-A0A7C6H3W4-F1
#
_cell.length_a   1.000
_cell.length_b   1.000
_cell.length_c   1.000
_cell.angle_alpha   90.00
_cell.angle_beta   90.00
_cell.angle_gamma   90.00
#
_symmetry.space_group_name_H-M   'P 1'
#
loop_
_entity.id
_entity.type
_entity.pdbx_description
1 polymer ?
#
loop_
_entity_poly.entity_id
_entity_poly.type
_entity_poly.pdbx_seq_one_letter_code
_entity_poly.pdbx_strand_id
1 'polypeptide(L)'
;MSENEKKHLLPNFYRFIQKRPDYQKQWTPPSDVMTRERLSVIGVLFVFSFLNLFFAAYSSPFYRYSPYTDANIYMAVARAMQNGLLPYRDVFDHKGLLLYFIYYMGSLIDRSGFLGIYVVLSLSFSIFLYYGYLLSRLFFRPMVSIFAAFSLAFVSVASPIYINGGGSTEELMMPFIMVCLYYMVRDLHQIDHRDSIASRNRAFGYFLIGIACGAILWIKFSSLIVVGFPGLFLIGVLITKRRFKDLFISAVSFLLGMAIISLPSVLYLARHDLFSEFSEVYIRFNYAYSSLMLDTEIEMFVEMLFLGCILPCVPVIIAL
;
A
#
# COMPACT_ATOMS: atom_id res chain seq x y z
N MET A 1 23.12 -24.39 -21.82
CA MET A 1 22.94 -22.91 -21.76
C MET A 1 23.99 -22.37 -20.81
N SER A 2 24.93 -21.58 -21.33
CA SER A 2 26.06 -21.08 -20.55
C SER A 2 25.63 -19.91 -19.65
N GLU A 3 26.29 -19.76 -18.50
CA GLU A 3 26.11 -18.66 -17.54
C GLU A 3 26.21 -17.24 -18.14
N ASN A 4 26.68 -17.10 -19.38
CA ASN A 4 26.83 -15.82 -20.07
C ASN A 4 25.55 -15.28 -20.71
N GLU A 5 24.52 -16.09 -20.96
CA GLU A 5 23.28 -15.59 -21.59
C GLU A 5 22.33 -14.89 -20.60
N LYS A 6 22.38 -15.24 -19.31
CA LYS A 6 21.49 -14.63 -18.29
C LYS A 6 21.90 -13.21 -17.90
N LYS A 7 23.15 -12.79 -18.13
CA LYS A 7 23.66 -11.44 -17.79
C LYS A 7 23.27 -10.33 -18.79
N HIS A 8 22.70 -10.67 -19.94
CA HIS A 8 22.44 -9.70 -21.01
C HIS A 8 20.99 -9.22 -21.16
N LEU A 9 20.00 -9.87 -20.53
CA LEU A 9 18.59 -9.52 -20.75
C LEU A 9 18.14 -8.25 -19.99
N LEU A 10 18.56 -8.08 -18.74
CA LEU A 10 18.23 -6.90 -17.91
C LEU A 10 18.84 -5.58 -18.41
N PRO A 11 20.13 -5.52 -18.83
CA PRO A 11 20.72 -4.29 -19.38
C PRO A 11 20.08 -3.85 -20.69
N ASN A 12 19.57 -4.79 -21.48
CA ASN A 12 19.01 -4.53 -22.80
C ASN A 12 17.61 -3.91 -22.72
N PHE A 13 16.76 -4.33 -21.79
CA PHE A 13 15.45 -3.72 -21.59
C PHE A 13 15.56 -2.26 -21.10
N TYR A 14 16.46 -2.01 -20.14
CA TYR A 14 16.70 -0.66 -19.63
C TYR A 14 17.26 0.27 -20.72
N ARG A 15 18.25 -0.20 -21.50
CA ARG A 15 18.78 0.55 -22.66
C ARG A 15 17.74 0.73 -23.77
N PHE A 16 16.82 -0.22 -23.95
CA PHE A 16 15.75 -0.14 -24.93
C PHE A 16 14.74 0.96 -24.58
N ILE A 17 14.31 1.05 -23.31
CA ILE A 17 13.42 2.12 -22.83
C ILE A 17 14.09 3.49 -23.00
N GLN A 18 15.37 3.61 -22.61
CA GLN A 18 16.12 4.87 -22.72
C GLN A 18 16.32 5.37 -24.17
N LYS A 19 16.38 4.46 -25.15
CA LYS A 19 16.58 4.80 -26.56
C LYS A 19 15.30 5.26 -27.26
N ARG A 20 14.12 5.17 -26.63
CA ARG A 20 12.90 5.70 -27.25
C ARG A 20 12.96 7.25 -27.25
N PRO A 21 12.83 7.91 -28.42
CA PRO A 21 12.87 9.37 -28.52
C PRO A 21 11.76 10.06 -27.69
N ASP A 22 10.71 9.32 -27.37
CA ASP A 22 9.64 9.74 -26.48
C ASP A 22 10.04 9.80 -25.00
N TYR A 23 10.97 8.94 -24.56
CA TYR A 23 11.41 8.84 -23.16
C TYR A 23 12.17 10.10 -22.72
N GLN A 24 13.03 10.64 -23.59
CA GLN A 24 13.84 11.84 -23.29
C GLN A 24 13.02 13.14 -23.19
N LYS A 25 11.78 13.18 -23.72
CA LYS A 25 10.90 14.35 -23.64
C LYS A 25 9.83 14.28 -22.53
N GLN A 26 9.69 13.14 -21.84
CA GLN A 26 8.45 12.83 -21.11
C GLN A 26 8.48 12.94 -19.60
N TRP A 27 9.66 13.06 -18.97
CA TRP A 27 9.71 13.30 -17.54
C TRP A 27 9.55 14.79 -17.24
N THR A 28 8.31 15.25 -17.20
CA THR A 28 7.95 16.38 -16.34
C THR A 28 7.37 15.79 -15.06
N PRO A 29 7.90 16.12 -13.87
CA PRO A 29 7.21 15.75 -12.64
C PRO A 29 5.77 16.27 -12.75
N PRO A 30 4.76 15.49 -12.31
CA PRO A 30 3.39 16.01 -12.29
C PRO A 30 3.42 17.37 -11.58
N SER A 31 3.01 18.43 -12.27
CA SER A 31 3.01 19.76 -11.69
C SER A 31 2.26 19.73 -10.36
N ASP A 32 2.77 20.43 -9.34
CA ASP A 32 2.08 20.57 -8.05
C ASP A 32 0.68 21.20 -8.23
N VAL A 33 0.45 21.88 -9.36
CA VAL A 33 -0.86 22.40 -9.77
C VAL A 33 -1.79 21.25 -10.17
N MET A 34 -2.94 21.18 -9.49
CA MET A 34 -4.02 20.27 -9.83
C MET A 34 -4.61 20.66 -11.20
N THR A 35 -4.33 19.87 -12.24
CA THR A 35 -4.87 20.10 -13.58
C THR A 35 -6.25 19.45 -13.74
N ARG A 36 -7.06 19.97 -14.67
CA ARG A 36 -8.37 19.40 -15.00
C ARG A 36 -8.26 17.92 -15.42
N GLU A 37 -7.19 17.57 -16.14
CA GLU A 37 -6.88 16.19 -16.53
C GLU A 37 -6.65 15.30 -15.30
N ARG A 38 -5.88 15.76 -14.31
CA ARG A 38 -5.60 15.01 -13.08
C ARG A 38 -6.87 14.74 -12.27
N LEU A 39 -7.75 15.73 -12.16
CA LEU A 39 -9.06 15.56 -11.52
C LEU A 39 -9.93 14.54 -12.26
N SER A 40 -9.94 14.57 -13.59
CA SER A 40 -10.64 13.57 -14.39
C SER A 40 -10.11 12.16 -14.15
N VAL A 41 -8.79 11.96 -14.11
CA VAL A 41 -8.19 10.65 -13.82
C VAL A 41 -8.58 10.17 -12.43
N ILE A 42 -8.49 11.03 -11.42
CA ILE A 42 -8.91 10.70 -10.04
C ILE A 42 -10.39 10.30 -10.02
N GLY A 43 -11.26 11.08 -10.67
CA GLY A 43 -12.70 10.78 -10.74
C GLY A 43 -13.01 9.45 -11.43
N VAL A 44 -12.34 9.16 -12.56
CA VAL A 44 -12.51 7.88 -13.27
C VAL A 44 -12.06 6.70 -12.41
N LEU A 45 -10.87 6.77 -11.81
CA LEU A 45 -10.36 5.69 -10.96
C LEU A 45 -11.18 5.51 -9.69
N PHE A 46 -11.72 6.60 -9.13
CA PHE A 46 -12.63 6.56 -8.00
C PHE A 46 -13.91 5.80 -8.35
N VAL A 47 -14.62 6.20 -9.40
CA VAL A 47 -15.85 5.53 -9.84
C VAL A 47 -15.57 4.07 -10.19
N PHE A 48 -14.47 3.81 -10.89
CA PHE A 48 -14.07 2.47 -11.25
C PHE A 48 -13.80 1.60 -10.03
N SER A 49 -13.15 2.13 -8.98
CA SER A 49 -12.89 1.39 -7.74
C SER A 49 -14.16 0.97 -7.02
N PHE A 50 -15.13 1.90 -6.89
CA PHE A 50 -16.44 1.58 -6.31
C PHE A 50 -17.16 0.51 -7.13
N LEU A 51 -17.23 0.66 -8.45
CA LEU A 51 -17.87 -0.32 -9.32
C LEU A 51 -17.20 -1.70 -9.25
N ASN A 52 -15.86 -1.75 -9.24
CA ASN A 52 -15.13 -3.00 -9.19
C ASN A 52 -15.37 -3.74 -7.87
N LEU A 53 -15.27 -3.02 -6.73
CA LEU A 53 -15.54 -3.61 -5.43
C LEU A 53 -17.02 -3.89 -5.19
N PHE A 54 -17.94 -3.19 -5.86
CA PHE A 54 -19.36 -3.49 -5.77
C PHE A 54 -19.66 -4.94 -6.17
N PHE A 55 -18.99 -5.45 -7.21
CA PHE A 55 -19.16 -6.83 -7.65
C PHE A 55 -18.17 -7.81 -7.04
N ALA A 56 -17.10 -7.35 -6.40
CA ALA A 56 -16.03 -8.22 -5.90
C ALA A 56 -16.06 -8.43 -4.38
N ALA A 57 -16.32 -7.38 -3.62
CA ALA A 57 -16.25 -7.41 -2.17
C ALA A 57 -17.61 -7.79 -1.58
N TYR A 58 -17.65 -8.78 -0.70
CA TYR A 58 -18.89 -9.20 -0.03
C TYR A 58 -19.36 -8.19 1.02
N SER A 59 -18.53 -7.20 1.35
CA SER A 59 -18.94 -6.03 2.13
C SER A 59 -19.86 -5.08 1.35
N SER A 60 -19.92 -5.22 0.01
CA SER A 60 -20.69 -4.32 -0.84
C SER A 60 -22.21 -4.54 -0.70
N PRO A 61 -23.03 -3.54 -1.06
CA PRO A 61 -24.49 -3.69 -1.06
C PRO A 61 -25.03 -4.70 -2.08
N PHE A 62 -24.19 -5.20 -2.99
CA PHE A 62 -24.59 -6.25 -3.93
C PHE A 62 -24.82 -7.58 -3.22
N TYR A 63 -24.11 -7.82 -2.12
CA TYR A 63 -24.19 -9.04 -1.34
C TYR A 63 -25.00 -8.82 -0.07
N ARG A 64 -25.76 -9.86 0.33
CA ARG A 64 -26.62 -9.81 1.51
C ARG A 64 -25.86 -9.98 2.82
N TYR A 65 -24.75 -10.72 2.80
CA TYR A 65 -23.91 -10.98 3.97
C TYR A 65 -22.47 -11.24 3.52
N SER A 66 -21.51 -11.01 4.43
CA SER A 66 -20.11 -11.36 4.23
C SER A 66 -19.79 -12.69 4.94
N PRO A 67 -19.38 -13.74 4.21
CA PRO A 67 -18.97 -15.02 4.81
C PRO A 67 -17.54 -14.97 5.37
N TYR A 68 -16.78 -13.89 5.13
CA TYR A 68 -15.35 -13.89 5.43
C TYR A 68 -15.07 -13.76 6.93
N THR A 69 -14.28 -14.67 7.48
CA THR A 69 -13.99 -14.74 8.91
C THR A 69 -13.34 -13.46 9.43
N ASP A 70 -12.27 -13.00 8.78
CA ASP A 70 -11.49 -11.82 9.21
C ASP A 70 -12.36 -10.56 9.28
N ALA A 71 -13.09 -10.25 8.20
CA ALA A 71 -13.93 -9.07 8.16
C ALA A 71 -15.01 -9.09 9.26
N ASN A 72 -15.56 -10.27 9.57
CA ASN A 72 -16.53 -10.43 10.67
C ASN A 72 -15.87 -10.27 12.05
N ILE A 73 -14.65 -10.79 12.25
CA ILE A 73 -13.89 -10.58 13.50
C ILE A 73 -13.63 -9.09 13.72
N TYR A 74 -13.11 -8.37 12.71
CA TYR A 74 -12.81 -6.95 12.84
C TYR A 74 -14.07 -6.11 13.10
N MET A 75 -15.19 -6.47 12.46
CA MET A 75 -16.49 -5.84 12.72
C MET A 75 -17.01 -6.14 14.14
N ALA A 76 -16.80 -7.36 14.65
CA ALA A 76 -17.16 -7.71 16.03
C ALA A 76 -16.34 -6.91 17.05
N VAL A 77 -15.03 -6.77 16.85
CA VAL A 77 -14.16 -5.92 17.69
C VAL A 77 -14.63 -4.47 17.64
N ALA A 78 -14.92 -3.93 16.45
CA ALA A 78 -15.44 -2.57 16.30
C ALA A 78 -16.77 -2.35 17.05
N ARG A 79 -17.70 -3.30 16.98
CA ARG A 79 -18.97 -3.26 17.74
C ARG A 79 -18.76 -3.38 19.24
N ALA A 80 -17.80 -4.19 19.67
CA ALA A 80 -17.43 -4.28 21.08
C ALA A 80 -16.90 -2.93 21.60
N MET A 81 -16.05 -2.27 20.82
CA MET A 81 -15.57 -0.91 21.10
C MET A 81 -16.72 0.10 21.19
N GLN A 82 -17.75 0.00 20.35
CA GLN A 82 -18.95 0.86 20.46
C GLN A 82 -19.71 0.67 21.78
N ASN A 83 -19.62 -0.52 22.37
CA ASN A 83 -20.24 -0.84 23.67
C ASN A 83 -19.30 -0.60 24.87
N GLY A 84 -18.16 0.07 24.66
CA GLY A 84 -17.21 0.41 25.71
C GLY A 84 -16.25 -0.71 26.10
N LEU A 85 -16.23 -1.83 25.36
CA LEU A 85 -15.25 -2.89 25.55
C LEU A 85 -13.93 -2.53 24.87
N LEU A 86 -12.81 -2.96 25.45
CA LEU A 86 -11.48 -2.62 24.99
C LEU A 86 -10.85 -3.78 24.20
N PRO A 87 -10.25 -3.53 23.02
CA PRO A 87 -9.45 -4.52 22.31
C PRO A 87 -8.30 -5.03 23.17
N TYR A 88 -7.88 -6.27 22.95
CA TYR A 88 -6.82 -7.00 23.67
C TYR A 88 -7.17 -7.41 25.10
N ARG A 89 -7.89 -6.58 25.85
CA ARG A 89 -8.29 -6.87 27.23
C ARG A 89 -9.63 -7.60 27.31
N ASP A 90 -10.67 -7.01 26.70
CA ASP A 90 -12.04 -7.50 26.81
C ASP A 90 -12.43 -8.34 25.57
N VAL A 91 -11.79 -8.07 24.43
CA VAL A 91 -11.96 -8.83 23.17
C VAL A 91 -10.60 -9.19 22.59
N PHE A 92 -10.38 -10.48 22.39
CA PHE A 92 -9.15 -11.01 21.82
C PHE A 92 -9.18 -10.97 20.29
N ASP A 93 -8.24 -10.23 19.70
CA ASP A 93 -7.77 -10.41 18.33
C ASP A 93 -6.34 -9.87 18.20
N HIS A 94 -5.55 -10.50 17.34
CA HIS A 94 -4.10 -10.30 17.23
C HIS A 94 -3.72 -9.33 16.11
N LYS A 95 -4.63 -8.48 15.64
CA LYS A 95 -4.34 -7.40 14.68
C LYS A 95 -4.06 -6.08 15.37
N GLY A 96 -3.56 -5.12 14.58
CA GLY A 96 -3.13 -3.84 15.09
C GLY A 96 -4.31 -2.88 15.30
N LEU A 97 -4.14 -1.94 16.22
CA LEU A 97 -5.22 -1.08 16.69
C LEU A 97 -5.79 -0.13 15.61
N LEU A 98 -4.98 0.28 14.63
CA LEU A 98 -5.47 1.12 13.52
C LEU A 98 -6.50 0.38 12.67
N LEU A 99 -6.37 -0.94 12.50
CA LEU A 99 -7.38 -1.75 11.83
C LEU A 99 -8.74 -1.61 12.54
N TYR A 100 -8.75 -1.74 13.86
CA TYR A 100 -9.99 -1.65 14.64
C TYR A 100 -10.57 -0.24 14.60
N PHE A 101 -9.76 0.82 14.56
CA PHE A 101 -10.25 2.18 14.35
C PHE A 101 -10.91 2.36 12.99
N ILE A 102 -10.30 1.80 11.93
CA ILE A 102 -10.88 1.84 10.58
C ILE A 102 -12.24 1.13 10.56
N TYR A 103 -12.33 -0.07 11.15
CA TYR A 103 -13.59 -0.81 11.25
C TYR A 103 -14.62 -0.11 12.16
N TYR A 104 -14.17 0.48 13.26
CA TYR A 104 -14.99 1.30 14.15
C TYR A 104 -15.64 2.46 13.37
N MET A 105 -14.84 3.23 12.64
CA MET A 105 -15.34 4.33 11.81
C MET A 105 -16.32 3.84 10.72
N GLY A 106 -16.02 2.71 10.07
CA GLY A 106 -16.96 2.10 9.11
C GLY A 106 -18.28 1.68 9.76
N SER A 107 -18.22 1.08 10.95
CA SER A 107 -19.41 0.64 11.70
C SER A 107 -20.28 1.78 12.23
N LEU A 108 -19.80 3.04 12.18
CA LEU A 108 -20.63 4.22 12.47
C LEU A 108 -21.60 4.55 11.31
N ILE A 109 -21.25 4.18 10.07
CA ILE A 109 -22.10 4.37 8.88
C ILE A 109 -23.21 3.34 8.86
N ASP A 110 -22.86 2.07 9.12
CA ASP A 110 -23.80 0.96 9.19
C ASP A 110 -23.40 0.05 10.35
N ARG A 111 -24.20 0.06 11.42
CA ARG A 111 -23.92 -0.74 12.62
C ARG A 111 -24.10 -2.24 12.38
N SER A 112 -25.08 -2.62 11.55
CA SER A 112 -25.53 -4.02 11.39
C SER A 112 -24.93 -4.72 10.18
N GLY A 113 -24.61 -3.99 9.13
CA GLY A 113 -24.00 -4.51 7.91
C GLY A 113 -22.57 -4.03 7.70
N PHE A 114 -22.15 -4.04 6.45
CA PHE A 114 -20.77 -3.77 6.02
C PHE A 114 -20.66 -2.58 5.07
N LEU A 115 -21.72 -1.79 4.87
CA LEU A 115 -21.73 -0.69 3.92
C LEU A 115 -20.60 0.32 4.19
N GLY A 116 -20.35 0.66 5.45
CA GLY A 116 -19.25 1.55 5.81
C GLY A 116 -17.86 0.97 5.50
N ILE A 117 -17.70 -0.35 5.65
CA ILE A 117 -16.45 -1.04 5.29
C ILE A 117 -16.26 -1.06 3.77
N TYR A 118 -17.32 -1.31 3.01
CA TYR A 118 -17.28 -1.19 1.56
C TYR A 118 -16.81 0.21 1.12
N VAL A 119 -17.35 1.28 1.70
CA VAL A 119 -16.91 2.66 1.39
C VAL A 119 -15.42 2.84 1.70
N VAL A 120 -14.96 2.40 2.87
CA VAL A 120 -13.54 2.49 3.26
C VAL A 120 -12.64 1.71 2.29
N LEU A 121 -13.02 0.49 1.92
CA LEU A 121 -12.27 -0.35 0.98
C LEU A 121 -12.24 0.28 -0.41
N SER A 122 -13.35 0.83 -0.90
CA SER A 122 -13.39 1.51 -2.20
C SER A 122 -12.54 2.77 -2.24
N LEU A 123 -12.49 3.54 -1.15
CA LEU A 123 -11.58 4.69 -1.02
C LEU A 123 -10.12 4.23 -1.00
N SER A 124 -9.81 3.19 -0.23
CA SER A 124 -8.48 2.59 -0.16
C SER A 124 -8.02 2.08 -1.53
N PHE A 125 -8.90 1.40 -2.25
CA PHE A 125 -8.64 0.89 -3.59
C PHE A 125 -8.47 2.03 -4.61
N SER A 126 -9.22 3.12 -4.48
CA SER A 126 -9.05 4.33 -5.32
C SER A 126 -7.66 4.94 -5.16
N ILE A 127 -7.17 5.04 -3.92
CA ILE A 127 -5.80 5.52 -3.63
C ILE A 127 -4.78 4.57 -4.23
N PHE A 128 -4.97 3.26 -4.04
CA PHE A 128 -4.11 2.23 -4.62
C PHE A 128 -4.00 2.34 -6.15
N LEU A 129 -5.13 2.43 -6.87
CA LEU A 129 -5.13 2.56 -8.33
C LEU A 129 -4.51 3.88 -8.78
N TYR A 130 -4.77 4.97 -8.07
CA TYR A 130 -4.21 6.28 -8.41
C TYR A 130 -2.68 6.31 -8.25
N TYR A 131 -2.14 5.78 -7.15
CA TYR A 131 -0.68 5.68 -7.01
C TYR A 131 -0.06 4.65 -7.96
N GLY A 132 -0.80 3.59 -8.33
CA GLY A 132 -0.41 2.67 -9.40
C GLY A 132 -0.32 3.37 -10.76
N TYR A 133 -1.30 4.22 -11.09
CA TYR A 133 -1.26 5.09 -12.25
C TYR A 133 -0.04 6.02 -12.22
N LEU A 134 0.20 6.71 -11.09
CA LEU A 134 1.36 7.61 -10.94
C LEU A 134 2.70 6.88 -11.08
N LEU A 135 2.81 5.66 -10.54
CA LEU A 135 3.98 4.80 -10.69
C LEU A 135 4.21 4.44 -12.16
N SER A 136 3.16 4.03 -12.88
CA SER A 136 3.24 3.78 -14.32
C SER A 136 3.63 5.03 -15.12
N ARG A 137 3.15 6.21 -14.72
CA ARG A 137 3.48 7.49 -15.37
C ARG A 137 4.95 7.87 -15.29
N LEU A 138 5.74 7.26 -14.40
CA LEU A 138 7.19 7.45 -14.37
C LEU A 138 7.88 6.89 -15.62
N PHE A 139 7.25 5.94 -16.31
CA PHE A 139 7.84 5.20 -17.42
C PHE A 139 7.04 5.28 -18.72
N PHE A 140 5.71 5.48 -18.64
CA PHE A 140 4.80 5.38 -19.78
C PHE A 140 3.90 6.61 -19.94
N ARG A 141 3.33 6.76 -21.13
CA ARG A 141 2.39 7.84 -21.51
C ARG A 141 1.05 7.73 -20.75
N PRO A 142 0.27 8.83 -20.60
CA PRO A 142 -0.96 8.86 -19.82
C PRO A 142 -1.96 7.75 -20.11
N MET A 143 -2.23 7.48 -21.39
CA MET A 143 -3.17 6.44 -21.79
C MET A 143 -2.70 5.04 -21.35
N VAL A 144 -1.42 4.71 -21.56
CA VAL A 144 -0.87 3.41 -21.15
C VAL A 144 -0.94 3.26 -19.64
N SER A 145 -0.69 4.33 -18.88
CA SER A 145 -0.78 4.31 -17.42
C SER A 145 -2.19 4.14 -16.90
N ILE A 146 -3.20 4.66 -17.61
CA ILE A 146 -4.61 4.44 -17.24
C ILE A 146 -5.00 2.97 -17.46
N PHE A 147 -4.58 2.37 -18.58
CA PHE A 147 -4.79 0.95 -18.83
C PHE A 147 -4.07 0.09 -17.80
N ALA A 148 -2.83 0.44 -17.43
CA ALA A 148 -2.11 -0.25 -16.37
C ALA A 148 -2.85 -0.21 -15.03
N ALA A 149 -3.46 0.93 -14.67
CA ALA A 149 -4.27 1.04 -13.45
C ALA A 149 -5.55 0.18 -13.52
N PHE A 150 -6.21 0.11 -14.69
CA PHE A 150 -7.35 -0.80 -14.86
C PHE A 150 -6.94 -2.27 -14.77
N SER A 151 -5.85 -2.67 -15.42
CA SER A 151 -5.31 -4.03 -15.33
C SER A 151 -4.94 -4.39 -13.89
N LEU A 152 -4.34 -3.45 -13.16
CA LEU A 152 -4.01 -3.62 -11.75
C LEU A 152 -5.27 -3.91 -10.93
N ALA A 153 -6.37 -3.19 -11.17
CA ALA A 153 -7.62 -3.43 -10.47
C ALA A 153 -8.17 -4.84 -10.71
N PHE A 154 -8.22 -5.26 -11.98
CA PHE A 154 -8.72 -6.59 -12.36
C PHE A 154 -7.91 -7.71 -11.71
N VAL A 155 -6.58 -7.58 -11.68
CA VAL A 155 -5.74 -8.60 -11.04
C VAL A 155 -5.92 -8.60 -9.52
N SER A 156 -5.98 -7.42 -8.89
CA SER A 156 -6.21 -7.34 -7.45
C SER A 156 -7.51 -8.01 -7.04
N VAL A 157 -8.59 -7.79 -7.80
CA VAL A 157 -9.89 -8.43 -7.54
C VAL A 157 -9.93 -9.91 -7.91
N ALA A 158 -9.12 -10.36 -8.87
CA ALA A 158 -8.97 -11.78 -9.18
C ALA A 158 -8.15 -12.56 -8.12
N SER A 159 -7.58 -11.88 -7.12
CA SER A 159 -6.76 -12.53 -6.10
C SER A 159 -7.59 -13.44 -5.17
N PRO A 160 -6.97 -14.45 -4.53
CA PRO A 160 -7.65 -15.35 -3.60
C PRO A 160 -8.35 -14.66 -2.42
N ILE A 161 -7.95 -13.42 -2.09
CA ILE A 161 -8.57 -12.62 -1.03
C ILE A 161 -10.07 -12.42 -1.30
N TYR A 162 -10.44 -12.15 -2.55
CA TYR A 162 -11.84 -11.90 -2.92
C TYR A 162 -12.65 -13.17 -3.11
N ILE A 163 -12.01 -14.35 -3.26
CA ILE A 163 -12.71 -15.65 -3.25
C ILE A 163 -13.45 -15.83 -1.93
N ASN A 164 -12.82 -15.42 -0.82
CA ASN A 164 -13.36 -15.58 0.52
C ASN A 164 -14.21 -14.39 1.00
N GLY A 165 -14.22 -13.29 0.23
CA GLY A 165 -15.17 -12.18 0.38
C GLY A 165 -14.58 -10.81 0.68
N GLY A 166 -13.25 -10.72 0.82
CA GLY A 166 -12.54 -9.47 1.06
C GLY A 166 -12.85 -8.79 2.39
N GLY A 167 -12.35 -7.56 2.58
CA GLY A 167 -12.23 -6.94 3.90
C GLY A 167 -11.09 -7.53 4.73
N SER A 168 -9.99 -7.91 4.09
CA SER A 168 -8.79 -8.38 4.78
C SER A 168 -7.86 -7.21 5.17
N THR A 169 -6.85 -7.51 6.00
CA THR A 169 -5.80 -6.53 6.32
C THR A 169 -5.00 -6.12 5.09
N GLU A 170 -4.79 -7.05 4.16
CA GLU A 170 -4.01 -6.89 2.94
C GLU A 170 -4.67 -5.84 2.03
N GLU A 171 -6.00 -5.85 1.89
CA GLU A 171 -6.72 -4.85 1.10
C GLU A 171 -6.56 -3.43 1.64
N LEU A 172 -6.62 -3.28 2.97
CA LEU A 172 -6.41 -1.98 3.62
C LEU A 172 -4.96 -1.51 3.54
N MET A 173 -4.01 -2.44 3.42
CA MET A 173 -2.58 -2.10 3.30
C MET A 173 -2.15 -1.78 1.86
N MET A 174 -2.86 -2.27 0.84
CA MET A 174 -2.55 -2.02 -0.57
C MET A 174 -2.25 -0.55 -0.92
N PRO A 175 -3.09 0.45 -0.54
CA PRO A 175 -2.76 1.86 -0.84
C PRO A 175 -1.47 2.32 -0.20
N PHE A 176 -1.19 1.92 1.05
CA PHE A 176 0.03 2.31 1.76
C PHE A 176 1.27 1.71 1.11
N ILE A 177 1.23 0.44 0.72
CA ILE A 177 2.32 -0.22 -0.01
C ILE A 177 2.57 0.49 -1.34
N MET A 178 1.51 0.80 -2.10
CA MET A 178 1.65 1.46 -3.40
C MET A 178 2.16 2.91 -3.30
N VAL A 179 1.76 3.65 -2.25
CA VAL A 179 2.33 4.97 -1.93
C VAL A 179 3.84 4.85 -1.68
N CYS A 180 4.27 3.87 -0.88
CA CYS A 180 5.69 3.60 -0.63
C CYS A 180 6.44 3.33 -1.94
N LEU A 181 5.94 2.39 -2.74
CA LEU A 181 6.55 2.02 -4.03
C LEU A 181 6.67 3.23 -4.97
N TYR A 182 5.60 4.01 -5.12
CA TYR A 182 5.61 5.20 -5.97
C TYR A 182 6.73 6.16 -5.58
N TYR A 183 6.80 6.57 -4.31
CA TYR A 183 7.78 7.55 -3.87
C TYR A 183 9.21 7.01 -3.88
N MET A 184 9.43 5.75 -3.54
CA MET A 184 10.74 5.11 -3.59
C MET A 184 11.26 4.98 -5.03
N VAL A 185 10.43 4.50 -5.96
CA VAL A 185 10.82 4.36 -7.37
C VAL A 185 11.03 5.73 -8.03
N ARG A 186 10.18 6.72 -7.70
CA ARG A 186 10.35 8.09 -8.16
C ARG A 186 11.70 8.66 -7.73
N ASP A 187 12.08 8.48 -6.46
CA ASP A 187 13.36 8.97 -5.94
C ASP A 187 14.56 8.27 -6.60
N LEU A 188 14.49 6.94 -6.79
CA LEU A 188 15.52 6.18 -7.53
C LEU A 188 15.69 6.69 -8.97
N HIS A 189 14.57 6.84 -9.70
CA HIS A 189 14.57 7.33 -11.07
C HIS A 189 15.22 8.72 -11.19
N GLN A 190 14.90 9.63 -10.26
CA GLN A 190 15.45 10.98 -10.23
C GLN A 190 16.93 11.04 -9.83
N ILE A 191 17.39 10.14 -8.94
CA ILE A 191 18.80 10.03 -8.57
C ILE A 191 19.66 9.69 -9.80
N ASP A 192 19.17 8.81 -10.67
CA ASP A 192 19.89 8.36 -11.87
C ASP A 192 19.97 9.44 -12.96
N HIS A 193 18.92 10.26 -13.13
CA HIS A 193 18.87 11.32 -14.16
C HIS A 193 19.60 12.62 -13.78
N ARG A 194 20.26 12.67 -12.61
CA ARG A 194 20.92 13.86 -12.03
C ARG A 194 19.99 15.07 -11.82
N ASP A 195 18.68 14.91 -11.96
CA ASP A 195 17.72 15.94 -11.64
C ASP A 195 17.61 16.11 -10.12
N SER A 196 17.83 17.33 -9.66
CA SER A 196 17.67 17.69 -8.25
C SER A 196 16.19 17.80 -7.93
N ILE A 197 15.64 16.83 -7.20
CA ILE A 197 14.33 16.98 -6.57
C ILE A 197 14.40 18.17 -5.61
N ALA A 198 13.45 19.09 -5.70
CA ALA A 198 13.28 20.10 -4.66
C ALA A 198 13.16 19.39 -3.30
N SER A 199 13.96 19.81 -2.32
CA SER A 199 14.01 19.20 -0.97
C SER A 199 12.62 19.05 -0.35
N ARG A 200 11.72 20.01 -0.61
CA ARG A 200 10.31 19.98 -0.21
C ARG A 200 9.53 18.78 -0.77
N ASN A 201 9.70 18.46 -2.05
CA ASN A 201 8.96 17.38 -2.71
C ASN A 201 9.50 15.99 -2.31
N ARG A 202 10.78 15.91 -1.95
CA ARG A 202 11.35 14.73 -1.28
C ARG A 202 10.79 14.60 0.14
N ALA A 203 10.88 15.64 0.95
CA ALA A 203 10.38 15.65 2.32
C ALA A 203 8.91 15.20 2.38
N PHE A 204 8.05 15.77 1.54
CA PHE A 204 6.64 15.37 1.46
C PHE A 204 6.44 13.90 1.07
N GLY A 205 7.22 13.39 0.10
CA GLY A 205 7.16 11.99 -0.30
C GLY A 205 7.54 11.04 0.84
N TYR A 206 8.65 11.32 1.53
CA TYR A 206 9.08 10.50 2.67
C TYR A 206 8.19 10.64 3.89
N PHE A 207 7.55 11.80 4.08
CA PHE A 207 6.50 11.98 5.06
C PHE A 207 5.30 11.05 4.79
N LEU A 208 4.85 10.95 3.54
CA LEU A 208 3.80 10.01 3.16
C LEU A 208 4.24 8.54 3.26
N ILE A 209 5.51 8.21 2.95
CA ILE A 209 6.09 6.88 3.23
C ILE A 209 6.03 6.60 4.75
N GLY A 210 6.35 7.58 5.59
CA GLY A 210 6.25 7.47 7.04
C GLY A 210 4.84 7.16 7.53
N ILE A 211 3.84 7.89 7.03
CA ILE A 211 2.42 7.62 7.31
C ILE A 211 2.04 6.21 6.85
N ALA A 212 2.44 5.82 5.64
CA ALA A 212 2.12 4.51 5.08
C ALA A 212 2.75 3.36 5.88
N CYS A 213 4.04 3.46 6.23
CA CYS A 213 4.70 2.47 7.08
C CYS A 213 4.11 2.44 8.50
N GLY A 214 3.81 3.60 9.09
CA GLY A 214 3.12 3.64 10.38
C GLY A 214 1.73 2.99 10.31
N ALA A 215 0.97 3.21 9.24
CA ALA A 215 -0.32 2.57 9.06
C ALA A 215 -0.19 1.04 8.95
N ILE A 216 0.76 0.54 8.14
CA ILE A 216 1.08 -0.89 8.04
C ILE A 216 1.48 -1.44 9.41
N LEU A 217 2.33 -0.73 10.17
CA LEU A 217 2.73 -1.13 11.52
C LEU A 217 1.54 -1.31 12.46
N TRP A 218 0.57 -0.40 12.41
CA TRP A 218 -0.62 -0.44 13.27
C TRP A 218 -1.79 -1.25 12.69
N ILE A 219 -1.62 -1.89 11.53
CA ILE A 219 -2.57 -2.87 10.96
C ILE A 219 -1.97 -4.29 11.13
N LYS A 220 -0.81 -4.54 10.53
CA LYS A 220 -0.11 -5.83 10.54
C LYS A 220 1.40 -5.59 10.39
N PHE A 221 2.11 -5.50 11.51
CA PHE A 221 3.55 -5.17 11.51
C PHE A 221 4.42 -6.16 10.72
N SER A 222 4.02 -7.43 10.58
CA SER A 222 4.76 -8.41 9.77
C SER A 222 4.83 -8.00 8.29
N SER A 223 3.84 -7.28 7.78
CA SER A 223 3.81 -6.77 6.40
C SER A 223 4.72 -5.54 6.18
N LEU A 224 5.37 -5.00 7.21
CA LEU A 224 6.39 -3.96 7.02
C LEU A 224 7.57 -4.44 6.17
N ILE A 225 7.83 -5.75 6.15
CA ILE A 225 8.92 -6.33 5.37
C ILE A 225 8.80 -6.01 3.87
N VAL A 226 7.56 -5.89 3.37
CA VAL A 226 7.23 -5.57 1.97
C VAL A 226 7.86 -4.25 1.53
N VAL A 227 7.82 -3.25 2.40
CA VAL A 227 8.33 -1.89 2.13
C VAL A 227 9.68 -1.62 2.79
N GLY A 228 10.02 -2.36 3.84
CA GLY A 228 11.26 -2.25 4.57
C GLY A 228 12.48 -2.63 3.73
N PHE A 229 12.44 -3.75 3.00
CA PHE A 229 13.55 -4.15 2.14
C PHE A 229 13.86 -3.15 1.02
N PRO A 230 12.88 -2.70 0.20
CA PRO A 230 13.09 -1.63 -0.76
C PRO A 230 13.57 -0.32 -0.13
N GLY A 231 13.08 0.01 1.07
CA GLY A 231 13.52 1.18 1.83
C GLY A 231 14.99 1.11 2.24
N LEU A 232 15.45 -0.04 2.75
CA LEU A 232 16.87 -0.27 3.09
C LEU A 232 17.76 -0.19 1.84
N PHE A 233 17.30 -0.73 0.71
CA PHE A 233 18.02 -0.60 -0.56
C PHE A 233 18.18 0.88 -0.97
N LEU A 234 17.11 1.67 -0.90
CA LEU A 234 17.16 3.10 -1.22
C LEU A 234 18.10 3.89 -0.28
N ILE A 235 18.11 3.56 1.01
CA ILE A 235 19.08 4.10 1.97
C ILE A 235 20.51 3.77 1.52
N GLY A 236 20.78 2.51 1.15
CA GLY A 236 22.09 2.08 0.64
C GLY A 236 22.52 2.85 -0.62
N VAL A 237 21.59 3.12 -1.54
CA VAL A 237 21.84 3.95 -2.74
C VAL A 237 22.20 5.38 -2.34
N LEU A 238 21.45 6.02 -1.43
CA LEU A 238 21.72 7.39 -0.98
C LEU A 238 23.09 7.51 -0.30
N ILE A 239 23.47 6.53 0.53
CA ILE A 239 24.78 6.45 1.19
C ILE A 239 25.90 6.30 0.15
N THR A 240 25.74 5.37 -0.80
CA THR A 240 26.75 5.10 -1.85
C THR A 240 26.96 6.33 -2.74
N LYS A 241 25.87 7.06 -3.05
CA LYS A 241 25.92 8.30 -3.83
C LYS A 241 26.30 9.54 -2.98
N ARG A 242 26.66 9.36 -1.70
CA ARG A 242 27.04 10.40 -0.74
C ARG A 242 26.02 11.54 -0.57
N ARG A 243 24.72 11.23 -0.74
CA ARG A 243 23.63 12.20 -0.61
C ARG A 243 23.12 12.29 0.84
N PHE A 244 24.01 12.64 1.77
CA PHE A 244 23.69 12.63 3.21
C PHE A 244 22.61 13.64 3.62
N LYS A 245 22.58 14.82 2.99
CA LYS A 245 21.53 15.82 3.23
C LYS A 245 20.16 15.26 2.88
N ASP A 246 20.08 14.56 1.75
CA ASP A 246 18.83 13.95 1.27
C ASP A 246 18.40 12.83 2.20
N LEU A 247 19.34 11.99 2.62
CA LEU A 247 19.09 10.94 3.62
C LEU A 247 18.55 11.52 4.93
N PHE A 248 19.14 12.60 5.44
CA PHE A 248 18.68 13.24 6.67
C PHE A 248 17.25 13.81 6.53
N ILE A 249 16.97 14.54 5.44
CA ILE A 249 15.63 15.09 5.16
C ILE A 249 14.61 13.95 5.05
N SER A 250 14.96 12.88 4.33
CA SER A 250 14.13 11.68 4.18
C SER A 250 13.86 11.02 5.52
N ALA A 251 14.87 10.82 6.36
CA ALA A 251 14.75 10.17 7.66
C ALA A 251 13.85 10.99 8.62
N VAL A 252 14.09 12.29 8.75
CA VAL A 252 13.28 13.17 9.62
C VAL A 252 11.83 13.20 9.13
N SER A 253 11.62 13.38 7.83
CA SER A 253 10.26 13.44 7.27
C SER A 253 9.50 12.12 7.45
N PHE A 254 10.18 10.99 7.25
CA PHE A 254 9.65 9.66 7.49
C PHE A 254 9.23 9.48 8.96
N LEU A 255 10.11 9.82 9.91
CA LEU A 255 9.80 9.69 11.34
C LEU A 255 8.63 10.58 11.77
N LEU A 256 8.53 11.81 11.24
CA LEU A 256 7.40 12.70 11.50
C LEU A 256 6.08 12.12 10.97
N GLY A 257 6.07 11.58 9.75
CA GLY A 257 4.87 10.94 9.19
C GLY A 257 4.43 9.72 9.99
N MET A 258 5.39 8.87 10.37
CA MET A 258 5.15 7.67 11.16
C MET A 258 4.64 8.02 12.57
N ALA A 259 5.18 9.07 13.21
CA ALA A 259 4.73 9.53 14.51
C ALA A 259 3.28 10.02 14.48
N ILE A 260 2.90 10.79 13.45
CA ILE A 260 1.53 11.33 13.31
C ILE A 260 0.49 10.22 13.23
N ILE A 261 0.70 9.21 12.38
CA ILE A 261 -0.28 8.12 12.24
C ILE A 261 -0.29 7.18 13.45
N SER A 262 0.83 7.11 14.19
CA SER A 262 0.93 6.31 15.42
C SER A 262 0.24 6.96 16.61
N LEU A 263 0.11 8.30 16.60
CA LEU A 263 -0.36 9.08 17.73
C LEU A 263 -1.75 8.63 18.23
N PRO A 264 -2.79 8.41 17.38
CA PRO A 264 -4.08 7.95 17.86
C PRO A 264 -4.02 6.61 18.61
N SER A 265 -3.26 5.65 18.08
CA SER A 265 -3.10 4.32 18.69
C SER A 265 -2.38 4.41 20.03
N VAL A 266 -1.28 5.16 20.11
CA VAL A 266 -0.52 5.36 21.35
C VAL A 266 -1.36 6.07 22.41
N LEU A 267 -2.09 7.13 22.03
CA LEU A 267 -2.97 7.86 22.96
C LEU A 267 -4.12 7.00 23.47
N TYR A 268 -4.71 6.16 22.62
CA TYR A 268 -5.76 5.23 23.03
C TYR A 268 -5.23 4.20 24.02
N LEU A 269 -4.08 3.57 23.73
CA LEU A 269 -3.45 2.62 24.64
C LEU A 269 -3.10 3.26 25.99
N ALA A 270 -2.57 4.48 25.96
CA ALA A 270 -2.20 5.21 27.17
C ALA A 270 -3.41 5.64 28.01
N ARG A 271 -4.50 6.08 27.38
CA ARG A 271 -5.73 6.49 28.09
C ARG A 271 -6.41 5.33 28.83
N HIS A 272 -6.21 4.11 28.34
CA HIS A 272 -6.90 2.91 28.80
C HIS A 272 -5.97 1.90 29.51
N ASP A 273 -4.71 2.26 29.73
CA ASP A 273 -3.67 1.41 30.35
C ASP A 273 -3.47 0.04 29.65
N LEU A 274 -3.64 -0.02 28.33
CA LEU A 274 -3.66 -1.27 27.53
C LEU A 274 -2.29 -1.71 26.99
N PHE A 275 -1.18 -1.07 27.39
CA PHE A 275 0.13 -1.37 26.80
C PHE A 275 0.60 -2.80 27.06
N SER A 276 0.26 -3.39 28.22
CA SER A 276 0.65 -4.75 28.57
C SER A 276 -0.06 -5.78 27.69
N GLU A 277 -1.39 -5.65 27.59
CA GLU A 277 -2.27 -6.50 26.81
C GLU A 277 -1.96 -6.37 25.31
N PHE A 278 -1.74 -5.13 24.82
CA PHE A 278 -1.29 -4.90 23.46
C PHE A 278 0.04 -5.60 23.17
N SER A 279 1.03 -5.50 24.07
CA SER A 279 2.33 -6.17 23.88
C SER A 279 2.18 -7.70 23.88
N GLU A 280 1.32 -8.24 24.74
CA GLU A 280 1.07 -9.68 24.83
C GLU A 280 0.38 -10.20 23.57
N VAL A 281 -0.71 -9.57 23.15
CA VAL A 281 -1.56 -10.04 22.05
C VAL A 281 -1.02 -9.62 20.68
N TYR A 282 -0.65 -8.35 20.50
CA TYR A 282 -0.21 -7.89 19.19
C TYR A 282 1.23 -8.30 18.89
N ILE A 283 2.16 -8.23 19.85
CA ILE A 283 3.57 -8.50 19.58
C ILE A 283 3.94 -9.95 19.89
N ARG A 284 3.81 -10.38 21.16
CA ARG A 284 4.30 -11.70 21.61
C ARG A 284 3.53 -12.85 20.98
N PHE A 285 2.20 -12.77 20.93
CA PHE A 285 1.38 -13.82 20.30
C PHE A 285 1.66 -13.92 18.79
N ASN A 286 1.75 -12.82 18.03
CA ASN A 286 2.11 -12.88 16.61
C ASN A 286 3.49 -13.51 16.39
N TYR A 287 4.47 -13.18 17.22
CA TYR A 287 5.80 -13.79 17.13
C TYR A 287 5.74 -15.30 17.34
N ALA A 288 5.07 -15.77 18.40
CA ALA A 288 4.87 -17.19 18.66
C ALA A 288 4.10 -17.89 17.52
N TYR A 289 3.02 -17.27 17.05
CA TYR A 289 2.18 -17.78 15.96
C TYR A 289 2.95 -17.93 14.64
N SER A 290 3.76 -16.92 14.27
CA SER A 290 4.57 -16.97 13.05
C SER A 290 5.62 -18.08 13.06
N SER A 291 6.19 -18.39 14.23
CA SER A 291 7.17 -19.49 14.38
C SER A 291 6.57 -20.88 14.15
N LEU A 292 5.24 -21.02 14.22
CA LEU A 292 4.51 -22.26 13.96
C LEU A 292 4.09 -22.42 12.48
N MET A 293 4.12 -21.35 11.68
CA MET A 293 3.53 -21.29 10.33
C MET A 293 4.54 -20.92 9.22
N LEU A 294 5.83 -21.22 9.43
CA LEU A 294 6.97 -20.76 8.61
C LEU A 294 6.90 -21.04 7.09
N ASP A 295 6.06 -21.96 6.62
CA ASP A 295 6.10 -22.42 5.23
C ASP A 295 5.14 -21.70 4.26
N THR A 296 4.08 -21.03 4.73
CA THR A 296 2.99 -20.53 3.84
C THR A 296 2.96 -19.03 3.56
N GLU A 297 3.46 -18.17 4.46
CA GLU A 297 3.38 -16.71 4.27
C GLU A 297 4.42 -16.17 3.26
N ILE A 298 5.57 -16.84 3.13
CA ILE A 298 6.65 -16.43 2.22
C ILE A 298 6.22 -16.64 0.76
N GLU A 299 5.53 -17.74 0.45
CA GLU A 299 5.07 -18.03 -0.92
C GLU A 299 4.04 -17.00 -1.40
N MET A 300 2.98 -16.72 -0.62
CA MET A 300 1.98 -15.72 -1.01
C MET A 300 2.59 -14.32 -1.14
N PHE A 301 3.55 -13.97 -0.27
CA PHE A 301 4.23 -12.69 -0.34
C PHE A 301 5.11 -12.58 -1.60
N VAL A 302 5.84 -13.65 -1.93
CA VAL A 302 6.66 -13.73 -3.14
C VAL A 302 5.77 -13.68 -4.39
N GLU A 303 4.63 -14.37 -4.41
CA GLU A 303 3.67 -14.31 -5.52
C GLU A 303 3.09 -12.90 -5.70
N MET A 304 2.69 -12.22 -4.62
CA MET A 304 2.20 -10.84 -4.69
C MET A 304 3.29 -9.86 -5.17
N LEU A 305 4.54 -10.06 -4.75
CA LEU A 305 5.68 -9.27 -5.21
C LEU A 305 5.98 -9.51 -6.70
N PHE A 306 5.90 -10.77 -7.16
CA PHE A 306 6.05 -11.13 -8.57
C PHE A 306 4.92 -10.56 -9.43
N LEU A 307 3.67 -10.63 -8.99
CA LEU A 307 2.52 -10.01 -9.66
C LEU A 307 2.71 -8.49 -9.76
N GLY A 308 3.10 -7.82 -8.67
CA GLY A 308 3.37 -6.38 -8.67
C GLY A 308 4.51 -5.94 -9.59
N CYS A 309 5.53 -6.78 -9.78
CA CYS A 309 6.67 -6.51 -10.67
C CYS A 309 6.41 -6.84 -12.15
N ILE A 310 5.58 -7.85 -12.45
CA ILE A 310 5.33 -8.31 -13.82
C ILE A 310 4.23 -7.49 -14.50
N LEU A 311 3.22 -7.02 -13.76
CA LEU A 311 2.05 -6.35 -14.35
C LEU A 311 2.30 -4.98 -15.02
N PRO A 312 3.24 -4.13 -14.55
CA PRO A 312 3.64 -2.95 -15.31
C PRO A 312 4.29 -3.32 -16.66
N CYS A 313 4.78 -4.55 -16.80
CA CYS A 313 5.46 -5.05 -18.00
C CYS A 313 4.52 -5.76 -18.98
N VAL A 314 3.35 -6.26 -18.56
CA VAL A 314 2.42 -6.97 -19.46
C VAL A 314 1.89 -6.06 -20.59
N PRO A 315 1.46 -4.81 -20.34
CA PRO A 315 1.11 -3.88 -21.42
C PRO A 315 2.31 -3.54 -22.31
N VAL A 316 3.55 -3.63 -21.78
CA VAL A 316 4.79 -3.34 -22.52
C VAL A 316 5.15 -4.48 -23.46
N ILE A 317 4.90 -5.73 -23.06
CA ILE A 317 5.11 -6.92 -23.89
C ILE A 317 4.07 -6.99 -25.00
N ILE A 318 2.83 -6.56 -24.75
CA ILE A 318 1.76 -6.53 -25.76
C ILE A 318 1.91 -5.33 -26.72
N ALA A 319 2.56 -4.24 -26.28
CA ALA A 319 2.86 -3.06 -27.09
C ALA A 319 4.25 -3.11 -27.79
N LEU A 320 4.92 -4.27 -27.74
CA LEU A 320 6.12 -4.61 -28.51
C LEU A 320 5.72 -5.46 -29.73
#